data_AF-A0ABD3N952-F1
#
_entry.id   AF-A0ABD3N952-F1
#
_cell.length_a   1.000
_cell.length_b   1.000
_cell.length_c   1.000
_cell.angle_alpha   90.00
_cell.angle_beta   90.00
_cell.angle_gamma   90.00
#
_symmetry.space_group_name_H-M   'P 1'
#
loop_
_entity.id
_entity.type
_entity.pdbx_description
1 polymer ?
#
loop_
_entity_poly.entity_id
_entity_poly.type
_entity_poly.pdbx_seq_one_letter_code
_entity_poly.pdbx_strand_id
1 'polypeptide(L)'
;MHPKHPPPKSPRALANGLKPPHPSFIIVLLIACVSDWYATTWYKYALSVSLVSLIICLVLQTTEFVVPGFIDWKVGKAEEGYTVQQLCSVFLLFWWIVGTGIITFKGPFVTTSNGWFGAWGGLLATVKWSIGLKNISFFGDGSQPSGLRQLYNLAVCSVILLFASIPPLTQDWANKGGAGLAIAGSAITCIACAYFISMYSDVPRNMMKVTVVILFVLWVVVACVCTFHGPFLYTSKLFHFQVNKCAHSLDIIFSTIHTLLIHPRAMIDNGFFAAWLGCLSAFSLLLTEMRDESPEHS
;
A
#
# COMPACT_ATOMS: atom_id res chain seq x y z
N MET A 1 17.35 -50.38 -22.21
CA MET A 1 16.88 -49.53 -21.10
C MET A 1 16.05 -48.40 -21.68
N HIS A 2 14.72 -48.52 -21.63
CA HIS A 2 13.82 -47.45 -22.08
C HIS A 2 13.85 -46.30 -21.06
N PRO A 3 14.08 -45.04 -21.48
CA PRO A 3 13.99 -43.90 -20.57
C PRO A 3 12.53 -43.76 -20.12
N LYS A 4 12.31 -43.87 -18.80
CA LYS A 4 11.02 -43.55 -18.17
C LYS A 4 10.74 -42.08 -18.42
N HIS A 5 9.69 -41.80 -19.20
CA HIS A 5 9.14 -40.46 -19.29
C HIS A 5 8.78 -39.96 -17.88
N PRO A 6 9.18 -38.75 -17.49
CA PRO A 6 8.74 -38.17 -16.23
C PRO A 6 7.21 -38.05 -16.26
N PRO A 7 6.52 -38.34 -15.13
CA PRO A 7 5.08 -38.24 -15.06
C PRO A 7 4.63 -36.81 -15.38
N PRO A 8 3.45 -36.64 -16.01
CA PRO A 8 2.89 -35.31 -16.27
C PRO A 8 2.77 -34.55 -14.95
N LYS A 9 3.38 -33.35 -14.90
CA LYS A 9 3.29 -32.46 -13.74
C LYS A 9 1.81 -32.25 -13.44
N SER A 10 1.37 -32.64 -12.24
CA SER A 10 -0.04 -32.51 -11.85
C SER A 10 -0.50 -31.05 -11.99
N PRO A 11 -1.75 -30.78 -12.41
CA PRO A 11 -2.31 -29.43 -12.53
C PRO A 11 -2.20 -28.57 -11.26
N ARG A 12 -1.98 -29.19 -10.08
CA ARG A 12 -1.76 -28.50 -8.80
C ARG A 12 -0.58 -27.54 -8.80
N ALA A 13 0.44 -27.76 -9.63
CA ALA A 13 1.60 -26.86 -9.68
C ALA A 13 1.28 -25.49 -10.30
N LEU A 14 0.20 -25.36 -11.08
CA LEU A 14 -0.19 -24.09 -11.72
C LEU A 14 -1.14 -23.25 -10.85
N ALA A 15 -1.93 -23.88 -9.97
CA ALA A 15 -2.92 -23.23 -9.10
C ALA A 15 -2.32 -22.60 -7.83
N ASN A 16 -1.11 -23.02 -7.42
CA ASN A 16 -0.43 -22.53 -6.22
C ASN A 16 -0.06 -21.02 -6.22
N GLY A 17 -0.37 -20.26 -7.27
CA GLY A 17 0.03 -18.87 -7.41
C GLY A 17 -1.02 -17.82 -7.03
N LEU A 18 -2.28 -18.19 -6.89
CA LEU A 18 -3.38 -17.22 -6.74
C LEU A 18 -3.98 -17.30 -5.33
N LYS A 19 -3.26 -16.75 -4.35
CA LYS A 19 -3.78 -16.58 -2.99
C LYS A 19 -4.84 -15.46 -3.01
N PRO A 20 -5.99 -15.59 -2.31
CA PRO A 20 -6.96 -14.52 -2.20
C PRO A 20 -6.29 -13.22 -1.70
N PRO A 21 -6.75 -12.04 -2.15
CA PRO A 21 -6.15 -10.77 -1.78
C PRO A 21 -6.22 -10.58 -0.28
N HIS A 22 -5.12 -10.10 0.31
CA HIS A 22 -5.11 -9.71 1.71
C HIS A 22 -6.18 -8.61 1.93
N PRO A 23 -7.03 -8.71 2.97
CA PRO A 23 -8.15 -7.80 3.19
C PRO A 23 -7.72 -6.39 3.63
N SER A 24 -6.42 -6.06 3.60
CA SER A 24 -5.83 -4.84 4.14
C SER A 24 -6.51 -3.56 3.62
N PHE A 25 -6.71 -3.45 2.30
CA PHE A 25 -7.33 -2.25 1.70
C PHE A 25 -8.84 -2.18 1.92
N ILE A 26 -9.48 -3.35 2.01
CA ILE A 26 -10.90 -3.45 2.36
C ILE A 26 -11.11 -2.93 3.79
N ILE A 27 -10.23 -3.32 4.71
CA ILE A 27 -10.21 -2.87 6.10
C ILE A 27 -9.94 -1.36 6.16
N VAL A 28 -8.97 -0.85 5.38
CA VAL A 28 -8.67 0.60 5.33
C VAL A 28 -9.90 1.40 4.89
N LEU A 29 -10.57 1.00 3.81
CA LEU A 29 -11.80 1.66 3.35
C LEU A 29 -12.92 1.56 4.38
N LEU A 30 -13.08 0.40 5.03
CA LEU A 30 -14.10 0.18 6.04
C LEU A 30 -13.88 1.09 7.26
N ILE A 31 -12.64 1.17 7.78
CA ILE A 31 -12.32 2.05 8.90
C ILE A 31 -12.52 3.52 8.51
N ALA A 32 -12.13 3.92 7.29
CA ALA A 32 -12.37 5.28 6.79
C ALA A 32 -13.87 5.64 6.69
N CYS A 33 -14.73 4.67 6.37
CA CYS A 33 -16.18 4.89 6.36
C CYS A 33 -16.75 5.04 7.77
N VAL A 34 -16.18 4.35 8.76
CA VAL A 34 -16.61 4.41 10.16
C VAL A 34 -16.08 5.65 10.85
N SER A 35 -14.86 6.10 10.53
CA SER A 35 -14.22 7.26 11.16
C SER A 35 -14.94 8.57 10.87
N ASP A 36 -15.35 8.75 9.61
CA ASP A 36 -16.05 9.94 9.13
C ASP A 36 -17.54 9.63 8.91
N TRP A 37 -18.16 8.85 9.79
CA TRP A 37 -19.54 8.42 9.59
C TRP A 37 -20.50 9.62 9.59
N TYR A 38 -20.89 10.02 8.38
CA TYR A 38 -22.04 10.87 8.13
C TYR A 38 -23.13 10.01 7.51
N ALA A 39 -24.38 10.19 7.94
CA ALA A 39 -25.53 9.43 7.45
C ALA A 39 -25.95 9.80 6.00
N THR A 40 -24.99 10.16 5.14
CA THR A 40 -25.25 10.45 3.72
C THR A 40 -25.32 9.16 2.90
N THR A 41 -26.02 9.22 1.77
CA THR A 41 -26.17 8.08 0.85
C THR A 41 -24.82 7.54 0.36
N TRP A 42 -23.84 8.42 0.19
CA TRP A 42 -22.52 8.05 -0.32
C TRP A 42 -21.67 7.26 0.68
N TYR A 43 -21.68 7.63 1.97
CA TYR A 43 -20.99 6.84 3.01
C TYR A 43 -21.61 5.46 3.16
N LYS A 44 -22.94 5.34 3.09
CA LYS A 44 -23.64 4.03 3.10
C LYS A 44 -23.21 3.17 1.91
N TYR A 45 -23.10 3.76 0.73
CA TYR A 45 -22.61 3.07 -0.46
C TYR A 45 -21.15 2.62 -0.30
N ALA A 46 -20.24 3.51 0.12
CA ALA A 46 -18.83 3.18 0.35
C ALA A 46 -18.65 2.06 1.40
N LEU A 47 -19.44 2.10 2.48
CA LEU A 47 -19.48 1.05 3.49
C LEU A 47 -19.99 -0.27 2.90
N SER A 48 -21.01 -0.23 2.04
CA SER A 48 -21.51 -1.45 1.36
C SER A 48 -20.44 -2.10 0.48
N VAL A 49 -19.65 -1.29 -0.24
CA VAL A 49 -18.59 -1.78 -1.13
C VAL A 49 -17.54 -2.55 -0.34
N SER A 50 -17.10 -1.99 0.79
CA SER A 50 -16.12 -2.62 1.69
C SER A 50 -16.70 -3.84 2.41
N LEU A 51 -17.93 -3.77 2.96
CA LEU A 51 -18.55 -4.89 3.67
C LEU A 51 -18.82 -6.11 2.79
N VAL A 52 -19.40 -5.92 1.60
CA VAL A 52 -19.67 -7.03 0.67
C VAL A 52 -18.37 -7.73 0.30
N SER A 53 -17.31 -6.94 0.02
CA SER A 53 -15.99 -7.47 -0.32
C SER A 53 -15.36 -8.22 0.85
N LEU A 54 -15.46 -7.68 2.07
CA LEU A 54 -14.94 -8.31 3.27
C LEU A 54 -15.64 -9.66 3.53
N ILE A 55 -16.97 -9.70 3.43
CA ILE A 55 -17.76 -10.92 3.61
C ILE A 55 -17.33 -11.98 2.58
N ILE A 56 -17.20 -11.61 1.31
CA ILE A 56 -16.76 -12.55 0.27
C ILE A 56 -15.35 -13.08 0.58
N CYS A 57 -14.41 -12.21 0.93
CA CYS A 57 -13.05 -12.62 1.29
C CYS A 57 -13.04 -13.56 2.51
N LEU A 58 -13.79 -13.25 3.55
CA LEU A 58 -13.89 -14.09 4.75
C LEU A 58 -14.54 -15.43 4.44
N VAL A 59 -15.65 -15.45 3.70
CA VAL A 59 -16.32 -16.69 3.29
C VAL A 59 -15.35 -17.57 2.51
N LEU A 60 -14.67 -17.05 1.49
CA LEU A 60 -13.71 -17.82 0.70
C LEU A 60 -12.56 -18.38 1.55
N GLN A 61 -12.03 -17.56 2.47
CA GLN A 61 -10.93 -17.96 3.33
C GLN A 61 -11.36 -19.01 4.36
N THR A 62 -12.55 -18.88 4.94
CA THR A 62 -13.13 -19.86 5.86
C THR A 62 -13.50 -21.15 5.14
N THR A 63 -14.10 -21.09 3.95
CA THR A 63 -14.45 -22.29 3.19
C THR A 63 -13.23 -23.06 2.74
N GLU A 64 -12.16 -22.39 2.32
CA GLU A 64 -10.90 -23.06 1.96
C GLU A 64 -10.23 -23.71 3.19
N PHE A 65 -10.35 -23.10 4.37
CA PHE A 65 -9.84 -23.67 5.61
C PHE A 65 -10.63 -24.92 6.03
N VAL A 66 -11.96 -24.92 5.86
CA VAL A 66 -12.82 -26.06 6.24
C VAL A 66 -12.79 -27.17 5.19
N VAL A 67 -12.74 -26.81 3.90
CA VAL A 67 -12.74 -27.72 2.75
C VAL A 67 -11.59 -27.34 1.81
N PRO A 68 -10.41 -27.98 1.96
CA PRO A 68 -9.26 -27.67 1.12
C PRO A 68 -9.55 -27.98 -0.35
N GLY A 69 -9.27 -27.03 -1.25
CA GLY A 69 -9.56 -27.14 -2.68
C GLY A 69 -10.95 -26.65 -3.09
N PHE A 70 -11.70 -25.99 -2.20
CA PHE A 70 -12.99 -25.36 -2.53
C PHE A 70 -12.82 -24.23 -3.57
N ILE A 71 -11.77 -23.43 -3.46
CA ILE A 71 -11.49 -22.32 -4.38
C ILE A 71 -11.29 -22.82 -5.83
N ASP A 72 -10.72 -24.02 -5.98
CA ASP A 72 -10.47 -24.68 -7.26
C ASP A 72 -11.69 -25.46 -7.78
N TRP A 73 -12.81 -25.47 -7.04
CA TRP A 73 -14.02 -26.13 -7.49
C TRP A 73 -14.52 -25.48 -8.78
N LYS A 74 -14.61 -26.28 -9.83
CA LYS A 74 -15.23 -25.90 -11.10
C LYS A 74 -16.75 -25.88 -10.96
N VAL A 75 -17.34 -24.73 -11.25
CA VAL A 75 -18.79 -24.54 -11.37
C VAL A 75 -19.14 -24.64 -12.86
N GLY A 76 -19.80 -25.74 -13.26
CA GLY A 76 -20.22 -25.99 -14.65
C GLY A 76 -19.94 -27.42 -15.13
N LYS A 77 -20.10 -27.67 -16.44
CA LYS A 77 -19.71 -28.96 -17.05
C LYS A 77 -18.20 -29.15 -16.92
N ALA A 78 -17.78 -30.37 -16.55
CA ALA A 78 -16.44 -30.70 -16.07
C ALA A 78 -15.27 -30.29 -17.01
N GLU A 79 -15.52 -30.17 -18.32
CA GLU A 79 -14.50 -29.82 -19.31
C GLU A 79 -14.30 -28.31 -19.53
N GLU A 80 -15.30 -27.46 -19.25
CA GLU A 80 -15.26 -25.99 -19.52
C GLU A 80 -15.68 -25.13 -18.32
N GLY A 81 -15.78 -25.69 -17.12
CA GLY A 81 -16.23 -24.96 -15.93
C GLY A 81 -15.26 -23.88 -15.46
N TYR A 82 -15.80 -22.71 -15.11
CA TYR A 82 -15.08 -21.64 -14.42
C TYR A 82 -14.85 -22.03 -12.96
N THR A 83 -13.72 -21.63 -12.37
CA THR A 83 -13.49 -21.87 -10.94
C THR A 83 -14.29 -20.87 -10.09
N VAL A 84 -14.70 -21.27 -8.88
CA VAL A 84 -15.29 -20.33 -7.89
C VAL A 84 -14.41 -19.10 -7.73
N GLN A 85 -13.09 -19.29 -7.73
CA GLN A 85 -12.13 -18.20 -7.67
C GLN A 85 -12.29 -17.16 -8.79
N GLN A 86 -12.37 -17.62 -10.04
CA GLN A 86 -12.49 -16.76 -11.21
C GLN A 86 -13.79 -15.98 -11.20
N LEU A 87 -14.89 -16.62 -10.79
CA LEU A 87 -16.18 -15.95 -10.68
C LEU A 87 -16.15 -14.85 -9.60
N CYS A 88 -15.62 -15.16 -8.42
CA CYS A 88 -15.50 -14.18 -7.33
C CYS A 88 -14.54 -13.04 -7.67
N SER A 89 -13.41 -13.31 -8.33
CA SER A 89 -12.43 -12.28 -8.69
C SER A 89 -13.01 -11.31 -9.72
N VAL A 90 -13.65 -11.80 -10.78
CA VAL A 90 -14.30 -10.95 -11.80
C VAL A 90 -15.44 -10.14 -11.22
N PHE A 91 -16.28 -10.75 -10.36
CA PHE A 91 -17.33 -10.02 -9.66
C PHE A 91 -16.76 -8.88 -8.82
N LEU A 92 -15.74 -9.16 -8.00
CA LEU A 92 -15.12 -8.15 -7.17
C LEU A 92 -14.42 -7.07 -7.99
N LEU A 93 -13.78 -7.42 -9.11
CA LEU A 93 -13.19 -6.43 -10.01
C LEU A 93 -14.24 -5.44 -10.50
N PHE A 94 -15.37 -5.93 -11.03
CA PHE A 94 -16.43 -5.06 -11.49
C PHE A 94 -17.03 -4.22 -10.35
N TRP A 95 -17.27 -4.85 -9.20
CA TRP A 95 -17.76 -4.20 -7.98
C TRP A 95 -16.85 -3.06 -7.52
N TRP A 96 -15.53 -3.26 -7.55
CA TRP A 96 -14.55 -2.25 -7.17
C TRP A 96 -14.31 -1.19 -8.25
N ILE A 97 -14.45 -1.50 -9.54
CA ILE A 97 -14.38 -0.49 -10.61
C ILE A 97 -15.52 0.53 -10.42
N VAL A 98 -16.76 0.03 -10.33
CA VAL A 98 -17.94 0.88 -10.14
C VAL A 98 -17.89 1.58 -8.77
N GLY A 99 -17.55 0.82 -7.73
CA GLY A 99 -17.43 1.30 -6.36
C GLY A 99 -16.42 2.45 -6.25
N THR A 100 -15.19 2.25 -6.71
CA THR A 100 -14.13 3.27 -6.68
C THR A 100 -14.51 4.49 -7.49
N GLY A 101 -15.11 4.31 -8.67
CA GLY A 101 -15.57 5.42 -9.50
C GLY A 101 -16.59 6.29 -8.77
N ILE A 102 -17.63 5.69 -8.18
CA ILE A 102 -18.63 6.45 -7.42
C ILE A 102 -18.01 7.08 -6.17
N ILE A 103 -17.24 6.31 -5.40
CA ILE A 103 -16.65 6.74 -4.13
C ILE A 103 -15.73 7.96 -4.29
N THR A 104 -14.97 8.00 -5.39
CA THR A 104 -13.93 9.00 -5.62
C THR A 104 -14.32 10.14 -6.55
N PHE A 105 -15.32 9.96 -7.43
CA PHE A 105 -15.81 11.04 -8.30
C PHE A 105 -17.13 11.66 -7.83
N LYS A 106 -18.00 10.91 -7.13
CA LYS A 106 -19.26 11.46 -6.56
C LYS A 106 -19.17 11.68 -5.05
N GLY A 107 -18.47 10.81 -4.35
CA GLY A 107 -18.28 10.90 -2.90
C GLY A 107 -18.47 9.57 -2.19
N PRO A 108 -18.13 9.48 -0.89
CA PRO A 108 -17.82 10.61 -0.03
C PRO A 108 -16.36 11.10 -0.12
N PHE A 109 -15.47 10.31 -0.72
CA PHE A 109 -14.04 10.58 -0.74
C PHE A 109 -13.63 11.23 -2.07
N VAL A 110 -14.19 12.41 -2.39
CA VAL A 110 -13.79 13.18 -3.60
C VAL A 110 -12.44 13.87 -3.44
N THR A 111 -12.06 14.16 -2.21
CA THR A 111 -10.74 14.67 -1.84
C THR A 111 -9.84 13.54 -1.39
N THR A 112 -8.54 13.68 -1.67
CA THR A 112 -7.50 12.72 -1.26
C THR A 112 -7.57 12.51 0.26
N SER A 113 -7.92 11.29 0.66
CA SER A 113 -8.14 10.88 2.04
C SER A 113 -7.88 9.37 2.17
N ASN A 114 -7.89 8.82 3.39
CA ASN A 114 -7.68 7.38 3.57
C ASN A 114 -8.74 6.54 2.86
N GLY A 115 -9.99 7.03 2.84
CA GLY A 115 -11.05 6.41 2.04
C GLY A 115 -10.76 6.45 0.54
N TRP A 116 -10.18 7.55 0.03
CA TRP A 116 -9.75 7.66 -1.36
C TRP A 116 -8.66 6.62 -1.70
N PHE A 117 -7.59 6.54 -0.90
CA PHE A 117 -6.53 5.54 -1.12
C PHE A 117 -6.99 4.11 -0.86
N GLY A 118 -7.90 3.88 0.09
CA GLY A 118 -8.52 2.59 0.35
C GLY A 118 -9.36 2.13 -0.84
N ALA A 119 -10.11 3.05 -1.48
CA ALA A 119 -10.89 2.77 -2.69
C ALA A 119 -9.98 2.31 -3.84
N TRP A 120 -8.96 3.10 -4.19
CA TRP A 120 -8.01 2.78 -5.25
C TRP A 120 -7.15 1.56 -4.94
N GLY A 121 -6.69 1.41 -3.70
CA GLY A 121 -5.91 0.26 -3.25
C GLY A 121 -6.71 -1.04 -3.33
N GLY A 122 -7.99 -1.01 -2.96
CA GLY A 122 -8.90 -2.14 -3.12
C GLY A 122 -9.13 -2.49 -4.58
N LEU A 123 -9.33 -1.50 -5.46
CA LEU A 123 -9.42 -1.72 -6.90
C LEU A 123 -8.15 -2.38 -7.45
N LEU A 124 -6.96 -1.85 -7.16
CA LEU A 124 -5.70 -2.45 -7.59
C LEU A 124 -5.52 -3.88 -7.08
N ALA A 125 -5.93 -4.17 -5.84
CA ALA A 125 -5.90 -5.51 -5.29
C ALA A 125 -6.80 -6.48 -6.08
N THR A 126 -8.01 -6.05 -6.46
CA THR A 126 -8.91 -6.88 -7.29
C THR A 126 -8.43 -7.05 -8.73
N VAL A 127 -7.79 -6.02 -9.32
CA VAL A 127 -7.14 -6.11 -10.64
C VAL A 127 -6.03 -7.15 -10.61
N LYS A 128 -5.14 -7.07 -9.61
CA LYS A 128 -4.06 -8.04 -9.42
C LYS A 128 -4.60 -9.46 -9.30
N TRP A 129 -5.64 -9.63 -8.48
CA TRP A 129 -6.24 -10.95 -8.27
C TRP A 129 -6.90 -11.50 -9.54
N SER A 130 -7.62 -10.66 -10.29
CA SER A 130 -8.37 -11.10 -11.47
C SER A 130 -7.49 -11.39 -12.68
N ILE A 131 -6.47 -10.56 -12.92
CA ILE A 131 -5.56 -10.72 -14.07
C ILE A 131 -4.46 -11.73 -13.75
N GLY A 132 -4.28 -12.12 -12.49
CA GLY A 132 -3.24 -13.05 -12.08
C GLY A 132 -1.84 -12.52 -12.39
N LEU A 133 -1.65 -11.19 -12.26
CA LEU A 133 -0.39 -10.53 -12.54
C LEU A 133 0.68 -10.99 -11.55
N LYS A 134 1.38 -12.08 -11.89
CA LYS A 134 2.47 -12.68 -11.10
C LYS A 134 3.64 -11.71 -10.91
N ASN A 135 3.76 -10.71 -11.77
CA ASN A 135 4.92 -9.80 -11.83
C ASN A 135 4.67 -8.42 -11.20
N ILE A 136 3.45 -8.11 -10.75
CA ILE A 136 3.18 -6.82 -10.09
C ILE A 136 3.15 -7.03 -8.57
N SER A 137 4.34 -7.04 -7.99
CA SER A 137 4.56 -7.02 -6.54
C SER A 137 4.41 -5.59 -6.01
N PHE A 138 3.20 -5.05 -6.00
CA PHE A 138 2.92 -3.69 -5.46
C PHE A 138 3.37 -3.52 -4.00
N PHE A 139 3.34 -4.60 -3.23
CA PHE A 139 3.93 -4.71 -1.90
C PHE A 139 4.80 -5.96 -1.97
N GLY A 140 6.12 -5.78 -1.84
CA GLY A 140 7.14 -6.79 -2.11
C GLY A 140 6.69 -8.19 -1.68
N ASP A 141 6.73 -9.12 -2.64
CA ASP A 141 6.64 -10.53 -2.31
C ASP A 141 7.82 -10.87 -1.37
N GLY A 142 7.63 -11.77 -0.42
CA GLY A 142 8.66 -12.13 0.57
C GLY A 142 9.93 -12.73 -0.05
N SER A 143 9.92 -12.94 -1.37
CA SER A 143 11.01 -13.38 -2.23
C SER A 143 11.96 -12.26 -2.69
N GLN A 144 11.60 -10.98 -2.56
CA GLN A 144 12.42 -9.86 -3.01
C GLN A 144 13.51 -9.46 -1.99
N PRO A 145 14.68 -8.99 -2.46
CA PRO A 145 15.72 -8.46 -1.59
C PRO A 145 15.18 -7.28 -0.77
N SER A 146 15.61 -7.18 0.48
CA SER A 146 15.15 -6.18 1.45
C SER A 146 15.25 -4.74 0.93
N GLY A 147 16.34 -4.40 0.21
CA GLY A 147 16.54 -3.07 -0.39
C GLY A 147 15.48 -2.73 -1.43
N LEU A 148 15.19 -3.64 -2.37
CA LEU A 148 14.16 -3.44 -3.39
C LEU A 148 12.77 -3.26 -2.78
N ARG A 149 12.45 -4.02 -1.72
CA ARG A 149 11.19 -3.85 -0.98
C ARG A 149 11.08 -2.45 -0.36
N GLN A 150 12.16 -1.92 0.21
CA GLN A 150 12.15 -0.57 0.77
C GLN A 150 12.04 0.51 -0.31
N LEU A 151 12.63 0.30 -1.49
CA LEU A 151 12.44 1.19 -2.65
C LEU A 151 10.98 1.26 -3.09
N TYR A 152 10.27 0.12 -3.15
CA TYR A 152 8.82 0.11 -3.43
C TYR A 152 8.02 0.86 -2.36
N ASN A 153 8.30 0.61 -1.08
CA ASN A 153 7.64 1.32 0.03
C ASN A 153 7.87 2.83 -0.08
N LEU A 154 9.09 3.25 -0.37
CA LEU A 154 9.47 4.65 -0.54
C LEU A 154 8.77 5.29 -1.75
N ALA A 155 8.67 4.57 -2.86
CA ALA A 155 7.93 5.02 -4.05
C ALA A 155 6.44 5.22 -3.74
N VAL A 156 5.81 4.30 -3.01
CA VAL A 156 4.41 4.42 -2.58
C VAL A 156 4.23 5.63 -1.66
N CYS A 157 5.12 5.82 -0.67
CA CYS A 157 5.07 6.99 0.21
C CYS A 157 5.22 8.30 -0.58
N SER A 158 6.10 8.32 -1.59
CA SER A 158 6.29 9.46 -2.48
C SER A 158 4.99 9.80 -3.21
N VAL A 159 4.35 8.81 -3.83
CA VAL A 159 3.09 9.03 -4.56
C VAL A 159 1.99 9.56 -3.63
N ILE A 160 1.84 8.96 -2.45
CA ILE A 160 0.84 9.41 -1.46
C ILE A 160 1.12 10.85 -1.04
N LEU A 161 2.37 11.19 -0.71
CA LEU A 161 2.75 12.53 -0.28
C LEU A 161 2.53 13.56 -1.39
N LEU A 162 2.85 13.20 -2.64
CA LEU A 162 2.64 14.06 -3.81
C LEU A 162 1.17 14.44 -3.93
N PHE A 163 0.25 13.45 -3.94
CA PHE A 163 -1.18 13.70 -4.06
C PHE A 163 -1.77 14.39 -2.82
N ALA A 164 -1.29 14.06 -1.62
CA ALA A 164 -1.75 14.69 -0.38
C ALA A 164 -1.33 16.16 -0.28
N SER A 165 -0.28 16.58 -1.00
CA SER A 165 0.23 17.95 -1.00
C SER A 165 -0.40 18.85 -2.06
N ILE A 166 -1.24 18.31 -2.97
CA ILE A 166 -1.96 19.10 -3.98
C ILE A 166 -3.03 20.01 -3.37
N PRO A 167 -3.97 19.51 -2.52
CA PRO A 167 -5.05 20.36 -1.99
C PRO A 167 -4.56 21.59 -1.22
N PRO A 168 -3.52 21.51 -0.37
CA PRO A 168 -2.98 22.70 0.31
C PRO A 168 -2.53 23.82 -0.63
N LEU A 169 -2.03 23.47 -1.83
CA LEU A 169 -1.60 24.44 -2.83
C LEU A 169 -2.78 25.01 -3.64
N THR A 170 -3.73 24.15 -4.04
CA THR A 170 -4.86 24.56 -4.89
C THR A 170 -5.93 25.33 -4.11
N GLN A 171 -6.07 25.06 -2.82
CA GLN A 171 -7.05 25.72 -1.94
C GLN A 171 -6.45 26.89 -1.13
N ASP A 172 -5.22 27.30 -1.46
CA ASP A 172 -4.54 28.44 -0.85
C ASP A 172 -4.50 28.42 0.68
N TRP A 173 -4.05 27.30 1.26
CA TRP A 173 -3.96 27.19 2.71
C TRP A 173 -2.90 28.16 3.28
N ALA A 174 -3.17 28.69 4.48
CA ALA A 174 -2.29 29.67 5.14
C ALA A 174 -0.82 29.24 5.25
N ASN A 175 -0.55 27.93 5.31
CA ASN A 175 0.79 27.34 5.43
C ASN A 175 1.13 26.42 4.24
N LYS A 176 0.77 26.83 3.02
CA LYS A 176 1.03 26.07 1.77
C LYS A 176 2.50 25.96 1.38
N GLY A 177 3.40 26.76 1.98
CA GLY A 177 4.82 26.83 1.61
C GLY A 177 5.53 25.47 1.67
N GLY A 178 5.24 24.66 2.70
CA GLY A 178 5.82 23.31 2.82
C GLY A 178 5.24 22.29 1.84
N ALA A 179 4.05 22.53 1.29
CA ALA A 179 3.42 21.62 0.32
C ALA A 179 4.19 21.59 -1.01
N GLY A 180 4.74 22.73 -1.44
CA GLY A 180 5.59 22.79 -2.63
C GLY A 180 6.86 21.95 -2.48
N LEU A 181 7.52 22.02 -1.31
CA LEU A 181 8.69 21.19 -1.00
C LEU A 181 8.32 19.71 -0.95
N ALA A 182 7.16 19.37 -0.37
CA ALA A 182 6.67 18.00 -0.32
C ALA A 182 6.42 17.42 -1.72
N ILE A 183 5.82 18.20 -2.63
CA ILE A 183 5.64 17.80 -4.05
C ILE A 183 6.99 17.63 -4.74
N ALA A 184 7.91 18.58 -4.59
CA ALA A 184 9.23 18.48 -5.23
C ALA A 184 10.02 17.26 -4.72
N GLY A 185 10.09 17.09 -3.41
CA GLY A 185 10.80 15.97 -2.78
C GLY A 185 10.20 14.60 -3.13
N SER A 186 8.86 14.51 -3.16
CA SER A 186 8.18 13.27 -3.58
C SER A 186 8.34 12.98 -5.07
N ALA A 187 8.26 13.99 -5.95
CA ALA A 187 8.46 13.80 -7.39
C ALA A 187 9.89 13.32 -7.72
N ILE A 188 10.90 13.96 -7.12
CA ILE A 188 12.31 13.54 -7.25
C ILE A 188 12.47 12.10 -6.75
N THR A 189 11.87 11.76 -5.61
CA THR A 189 11.94 10.40 -5.06
C THR A 189 11.24 9.39 -5.96
N CYS A 190 10.07 9.71 -6.54
CA CYS A 190 9.40 8.84 -7.51
C CYS A 190 10.29 8.51 -8.71
N ILE A 191 10.96 9.52 -9.28
CA ILE A 191 11.87 9.35 -10.42
C ILE A 191 13.08 8.50 -10.02
N ALA A 192 13.70 8.81 -8.86
CA ALA A 192 14.82 8.05 -8.34
C ALA A 192 14.43 6.58 -8.09
N CYS A 193 13.33 6.32 -7.39
CA CYS A 193 12.84 4.97 -7.15
C CYS A 193 12.53 4.24 -8.46
N ALA A 194 11.90 4.89 -9.44
CA ALA A 194 11.62 4.27 -10.73
C ALA A 194 12.91 3.84 -11.46
N TYR A 195 13.95 4.69 -11.42
CA TYR A 195 15.26 4.38 -11.98
C TYR A 195 15.97 3.23 -11.23
N PHE A 196 16.00 3.25 -9.90
CA PHE A 196 16.64 2.18 -9.12
C PHE A 196 15.88 0.86 -9.19
N ILE A 197 14.55 0.90 -9.30
CA ILE A 197 13.75 -0.32 -9.46
C ILE A 197 14.00 -0.95 -10.85
N SER A 198 14.12 -0.14 -11.90
CA SER A 198 14.34 -0.65 -13.26
C SER A 198 15.77 -1.14 -13.51
N MET A 199 16.77 -0.57 -12.82
CA MET A 199 18.20 -0.91 -13.00
C MET A 199 18.84 -1.49 -11.73
N TYR A 200 18.06 -2.07 -10.81
CA TYR A 200 18.54 -2.49 -9.49
C TYR A 200 19.76 -3.41 -9.53
N SER A 201 19.82 -4.33 -10.51
CA SER A 201 20.94 -5.28 -10.68
C SER A 201 22.20 -4.65 -11.24
N ASP A 202 22.06 -3.56 -11.99
CA ASP A 202 23.13 -3.00 -12.83
C ASP A 202 23.77 -1.77 -12.17
N VAL A 203 23.13 -1.23 -11.14
CA VAL A 203 23.61 -0.06 -10.39
C VAL A 203 24.74 -0.46 -9.44
N PRO A 204 25.89 0.24 -9.46
CA PRO A 204 26.96 -0.02 -8.51
C PRO A 204 26.53 0.35 -7.08
N ARG A 205 26.85 -0.51 -6.11
CA ARG A 205 26.47 -0.34 -4.70
C ARG A 205 26.84 1.03 -4.12
N ASN A 206 27.99 1.59 -4.54
CA ASN A 206 28.42 2.93 -4.09
C ASN A 206 27.44 4.03 -4.50
N MET A 207 26.87 3.97 -5.72
CA MET A 207 25.86 4.93 -6.15
C MET A 207 24.55 4.75 -5.39
N MET A 208 24.17 3.49 -5.09
CA MET A 208 22.98 3.21 -4.29
C MET A 208 23.12 3.80 -2.88
N LYS A 209 24.24 3.56 -2.19
CA LYS A 209 24.54 4.13 -0.86
C LYS A 209 24.44 5.65 -0.84
N VAL A 210 25.13 6.33 -1.74
CA VAL A 210 25.12 7.80 -1.83
C VAL A 210 23.70 8.30 -2.05
N THR A 211 22.95 7.67 -2.95
CA THR A 211 21.59 8.08 -3.26
C THR A 211 20.65 7.86 -2.08
N VAL A 212 20.78 6.74 -1.37
CA VAL A 212 19.96 6.44 -0.19
C VAL A 212 20.23 7.42 0.95
N VAL A 213 21.48 7.84 1.15
CA VAL A 213 21.82 8.92 2.11
C VAL A 213 21.14 10.23 1.70
N ILE A 214 21.23 10.62 0.43
CA ILE A 214 20.60 11.85 -0.08
C ILE A 214 19.08 11.78 0.08
N LEU A 215 18.46 10.66 -0.28
CA LEU A 215 17.02 10.45 -0.11
C LEU A 215 16.63 10.50 1.36
N PHE A 216 17.40 9.88 2.27
CA PHE A 216 17.10 9.96 3.70
C PHE A 216 17.12 11.41 4.21
N VAL A 217 18.16 12.18 3.88
CA VAL A 217 18.24 13.61 4.26
C VAL A 217 17.07 14.40 3.68
N LEU A 218 16.76 14.19 2.39
CA LEU A 218 15.62 14.82 1.74
C LEU A 218 14.31 14.52 2.49
N TRP A 219 14.06 13.27 2.84
CA TRP A 219 12.84 12.85 3.53
C TRP A 219 12.75 13.35 4.98
N VAL A 220 13.87 13.45 5.70
CA VAL A 220 13.93 14.12 7.01
C VAL A 220 13.52 15.59 6.88
N VAL A 221 14.10 16.31 5.91
CA VAL A 221 13.78 17.72 5.67
C VAL A 221 12.30 17.88 5.30
N VAL A 222 11.80 17.07 4.37
CA VAL A 222 10.40 17.08 3.94
C VAL A 222 9.48 16.79 5.13
N ALA A 223 9.75 15.77 5.93
CA ALA A 223 8.95 15.43 7.10
C ALA A 223 8.93 16.56 8.14
N CYS A 224 10.08 17.14 8.45
CA CYS A 224 10.18 18.27 9.37
C CYS A 224 9.41 19.50 8.86
N VAL A 225 9.60 19.91 7.61
CA VAL A 225 8.90 21.06 7.03
C VAL A 225 7.39 20.81 7.00
N CYS A 226 6.96 19.64 6.52
CA CYS A 226 5.55 19.22 6.48
C CYS A 226 4.88 19.28 7.87
N THR A 227 5.64 18.96 8.91
CA THR A 227 5.17 18.84 10.31
C THR A 227 5.16 20.17 11.06
N PHE A 228 6.21 20.98 10.90
CA PHE A 228 6.43 22.19 11.71
C PHE A 228 6.09 23.48 10.97
N HIS A 229 6.21 23.50 9.65
CA HIS A 229 5.94 24.68 8.83
C HIS A 229 4.62 24.55 8.04
N GLY A 230 4.07 23.34 7.92
CA GLY A 230 2.85 23.03 7.19
C GLY A 230 3.14 22.25 5.90
N PRO A 231 2.11 21.73 5.22
CA PRO A 231 0.69 22.04 5.41
C PRO A 231 -0.01 21.23 6.52
N PHE A 232 0.62 20.19 7.06
CA PHE A 232 -0.03 19.22 7.95
C PHE A 232 0.12 19.56 9.45
N LEU A 233 -0.13 20.82 9.82
CA LEU A 233 0.04 21.33 11.19
C LEU A 233 -1.04 20.85 12.17
N TYR A 234 -2.21 20.44 11.69
CA TYR A 234 -3.30 20.00 12.56
C TYR A 234 -3.01 18.63 13.18
N THR A 235 -2.42 17.72 12.41
CA THR A 235 -2.03 16.38 12.88
C THR A 235 -0.78 16.40 13.77
N SER A 236 0.13 17.35 13.57
CA SER A 236 1.35 17.48 14.41
C SER A 236 1.03 17.77 15.88
N LYS A 237 -0.03 18.53 16.16
CA LYS A 237 -0.49 18.81 17.53
C LYS A 237 -1.02 17.55 18.26
N LEU A 238 -1.66 16.65 17.53
CA LEU A 238 -2.11 15.36 18.08
C LEU A 238 -0.93 14.41 18.32
N PHE A 239 0.06 14.42 17.42
CA PHE A 239 1.28 13.62 17.53
C PHE A 239 2.17 14.08 18.71
N HIS A 240 2.33 15.39 18.92
CA HIS A 240 3.05 15.94 20.07
C HIS A 240 2.49 15.48 21.42
N PHE A 241 1.17 15.28 21.51
CA PHE A 241 0.51 14.77 22.72
C PHE A 241 0.81 13.28 22.98
N GLN A 242 0.99 12.49 21.93
CA GLN A 242 1.27 11.05 22.03
C GLN A 242 2.77 10.74 22.18
N VAL A 243 3.65 11.43 21.44
CA VAL A 243 5.11 11.23 21.52
C VAL A 243 5.64 11.58 22.91
N ASN A 244 5.10 12.61 23.57
CA ASN A 244 5.48 12.94 24.96
C ASN A 244 5.15 11.83 25.98
N LYS A 245 4.30 10.86 25.62
CA LYS A 245 3.98 9.70 26.48
C LYS A 245 4.77 8.43 26.14
N CYS A 246 5.38 8.34 24.96
CA CYS A 246 5.91 7.08 24.41
C CYS A 246 7.40 7.12 24.01
N ALA A 247 8.16 8.12 24.46
CA ALA A 247 9.52 8.44 23.98
C ALA A 247 10.65 7.44 24.32
N HIS A 248 10.40 6.14 24.47
CA HIS A 248 11.45 5.18 24.89
C HIS A 248 11.82 4.05 23.93
N SER A 249 11.20 3.86 22.75
CA SER A 249 11.74 2.91 21.76
C SER A 249 11.26 3.15 20.31
N LEU A 250 12.14 2.92 19.33
CA LEU A 250 11.86 2.98 17.89
C LEU A 250 10.79 1.96 17.44
N ASP A 251 10.68 0.82 18.13
CA ASP A 251 9.64 -0.18 17.88
C ASP A 251 8.25 0.33 18.24
N ILE A 252 8.16 1.23 19.23
CA ILE A 252 6.91 1.89 19.62
C ILE A 252 6.51 2.91 18.55
N ILE A 253 7.44 3.56 17.84
CA ILE A 253 7.11 4.47 16.73
C ILE A 253 6.46 3.68 15.58
N PHE A 254 6.98 2.49 15.26
CA PHE A 254 6.40 1.62 14.24
C PHE A 254 5.00 1.12 14.63
N SER A 255 4.83 0.70 15.90
CA SER A 255 3.53 0.32 16.45
C SER A 255 2.56 1.50 16.53
N THR A 256 3.05 2.70 16.85
CA THR A 256 2.28 3.94 16.97
C THR A 256 1.83 4.43 15.59
N ILE A 257 2.63 4.28 14.54
CA ILE A 257 2.22 4.59 13.17
C ILE A 257 1.16 3.58 12.68
N HIS A 258 1.33 2.30 12.99
CA HIS A 258 0.31 1.28 12.68
C HIS A 258 -0.98 1.49 13.49
N THR A 259 -0.89 2.01 14.71
CA THR A 259 -2.03 2.35 15.58
C THR A 259 -2.68 3.69 15.19
N LEU A 260 -1.90 4.64 14.68
CA LEU A 260 -2.39 5.92 14.16
C LEU A 260 -3.12 5.77 12.83
N LEU A 261 -2.74 4.79 12.00
CA LEU A 261 -3.53 4.36 10.83
C LEU A 261 -4.95 3.87 11.21
N ILE A 262 -5.17 3.49 12.46
CA ILE A 262 -6.45 3.00 12.97
C ILE A 262 -7.24 4.12 13.68
N HIS A 263 -6.61 5.25 14.02
CA HIS A 263 -7.25 6.29 14.82
C HIS A 263 -8.12 7.23 13.96
N PRO A 264 -9.45 7.33 14.20
CA PRO A 264 -10.41 8.03 13.33
C PRO A 264 -10.07 9.50 13.00
N ARG A 265 -9.54 10.24 13.98
CA ARG A 265 -9.18 11.67 13.80
C ARG A 265 -7.80 11.90 13.20
N ALA A 266 -6.92 10.90 13.19
CA ALA A 266 -5.63 10.98 12.52
C ALA A 266 -5.76 10.71 11.00
N MET A 267 -6.93 10.27 10.53
CA MET A 267 -7.17 9.87 9.15
C MET A 267 -7.28 11.02 8.12
N ILE A 268 -7.13 12.28 8.56
CA ILE A 268 -7.39 13.45 7.73
C ILE A 268 -6.11 13.99 7.03
N ASP A 269 -4.90 13.80 7.59
CA ASP A 269 -3.65 14.29 6.98
C ASP A 269 -2.74 13.15 6.49
N ASN A 270 -3.12 12.52 5.38
CA ASN A 270 -2.34 11.44 4.76
C ASN A 270 -0.91 11.84 4.38
N GLY A 271 -0.69 13.12 4.08
CA GLY A 271 0.64 13.63 3.77
C GLY A 271 1.57 13.64 4.98
N PHE A 272 1.07 13.88 6.19
CA PHE A 272 1.89 13.77 7.40
C PHE A 272 2.42 12.35 7.58
N PHE A 273 1.54 11.35 7.52
CA PHE A 273 1.94 9.95 7.66
C PHE A 273 2.85 9.49 6.53
N ALA A 274 2.54 9.88 5.29
CA ALA A 274 3.38 9.55 4.15
C ALA A 274 4.79 10.13 4.29
N ALA A 275 4.93 11.38 4.77
CA ALA A 275 6.22 12.03 5.02
C ALA A 275 7.06 11.25 6.05
N TRP A 276 6.47 10.84 7.17
CA TRP A 276 7.19 10.09 8.21
C TRP A 276 7.44 8.63 7.83
N LEU A 277 6.50 7.95 7.16
CA LEU A 277 6.68 6.59 6.66
C LEU A 277 7.75 6.52 5.56
N GLY A 278 7.80 7.50 4.67
CA GLY A 278 8.86 7.59 3.67
C GLY A 278 10.21 7.88 4.32
N CYS A 279 10.27 8.73 5.36
CA CYS A 279 11.49 8.93 6.15
C CYS A 279 11.98 7.63 6.80
N LEU A 280 11.09 6.84 7.41
CA LEU A 280 11.44 5.54 7.99
C LEU A 280 11.84 4.50 6.94
N SER A 281 11.19 4.51 5.77
CA SER A 281 11.52 3.63 4.65
C SER A 281 12.91 3.97 4.09
N ALA A 282 13.22 5.26 3.93
CA ALA A 282 14.54 5.72 3.53
C ALA A 282 15.62 5.37 4.56
N PHE A 283 15.31 5.49 5.86
CA PHE A 283 16.23 5.06 6.93
C PHE A 283 16.44 3.54 6.92
N SER A 284 15.39 2.76 6.73
CA SER A 284 15.49 1.30 6.68
C SER A 284 16.28 0.83 5.47
N LEU A 285 16.10 1.50 4.32
CA LEU A 285 16.92 1.30 3.13
C LEU A 285 18.38 1.65 3.41
N LEU A 286 18.66 2.77 4.09
CA LEU A 286 20.01 3.16 4.50
C LEU A 286 20.67 2.08 5.37
N LEU A 287 19.97 1.60 6.40
CA LEU A 287 20.49 0.54 7.26
C LEU A 287 20.74 -0.77 6.50
N THR A 288 19.91 -1.09 5.51
CA THR A 288 20.07 -2.28 4.68
C THR A 288 21.34 -2.19 3.85
N GLU A 289 21.53 -1.08 3.14
CA GLU A 289 22.70 -0.88 2.28
C GLU A 289 24.01 -0.74 3.07
N MET A 290 23.96 -0.25 4.32
CA MET A 290 25.12 -0.16 5.20
C MET A 290 25.47 -1.51 5.88
N ARG A 291 24.48 -2.38 6.14
CA ARG A 291 24.70 -3.68 6.79
C ARG A 291 25.40 -4.68 5.86
N ASP A 292 25.20 -4.55 4.55
CA ASP A 292 25.80 -5.41 3.52
C ASP A 292 27.34 -5.28 3.39
N GLU A 293 28.00 -4.53 4.28
CA GLU A 293 29.47 -4.42 4.39
C GLU A 293 30.12 -5.57 5.19
N SER A 294 29.35 -6.56 5.66
CA SER A 294 29.93 -7.74 6.31
C SER A 294 30.87 -8.49 5.33
N PRO A 295 32.17 -8.61 5.63
CA PRO A 295 33.13 -9.21 4.72
C PRO A 295 33.00 -10.74 4.73
N GLU A 296 32.14 -11.28 3.86
CA GLU A 296 32.33 -12.66 3.40
C GLU A 296 33.16 -12.61 2.11
N HIS A 297 34.42 -13.07 2.24
CA HIS A 297 35.43 -13.26 1.19
C HIS A 297 36.30 -12.06 0.80
N SER A 298 37.26 -11.77 1.69
CA SER A 298 38.66 -11.57 1.30
C SER A 298 39.46 -12.84 1.61
#